data_AF-A0A3M1QPS6-F1
#
_entry.id   AF-A0A3M1QPS6-F1
#
_cell.length_a   1.000
_cell.length_b   1.000
_cell.length_c   1.000
_cell.angle_alpha   90.00
_cell.angle_beta   90.00
_cell.angle_gamma   90.00
#
_symmetry.space_group_name_H-M   'P 1'
#
loop_
_entity.id
_entity.type
_entity.pdbx_description
1 polymer ?
#
loop_
_entity_poly.entity_id
_entity_poly.type
_entity_poly.pdbx_seq_one_letter_code
_entity_poly.pdbx_strand_id
1 'polypeptide(L)'
;AAWPVDLAWSGAIHHPLRTQGTEYQRSFSETPGTIAAEGAYLAGASRWLPTIPGALATFELTVEGLEPPWDVVSQGERRRHESEGGRRTVTWSCPFPQEEVYLVAGPWHEYADRAGKVALRVFLRDEDGPLARRYLDAVKRYLRMYQEVLPPYPYPSFAVVENFWETGYGMPGFTLLGPKVLRMPWILTSSLPHELLHDWWGNGVYVDLERGNWCEGLTAYMADHLLAEQRGEGARYRRDALKKYADFVRAGRDLPLAAFTARHSPATEAVGYGKSLMVFHMVRRALGDRAFLGALGRFFEAHRFRRASWDDLAAAFSEVSGRDWRPFFRAWVERPGA
;
A
#
# COMPACT_ATOMS: atom_id res chain seq x y z
N ALA A 1 19.06 15.78 25.82
CA ALA A 1 17.70 15.27 26.12
C ALA A 1 16.74 15.89 25.12
N ALA A 2 15.91 15.08 24.45
CA ALA A 2 14.78 15.61 23.70
C ALA A 2 13.70 16.01 24.72
N TRP A 3 13.20 17.23 24.63
CA TRP A 3 12.12 17.72 25.48
C TRP A 3 10.79 17.56 24.73
N PRO A 4 9.71 17.13 25.38
CA PRO A 4 8.40 17.13 24.74
C PRO A 4 8.01 18.56 24.36
N VAL A 5 7.41 18.72 23.19
CA VAL A 5 6.86 19.99 22.72
C VAL A 5 5.36 19.80 22.59
N ASP A 6 4.61 20.53 23.40
CA ASP A 6 3.15 20.53 23.35
C ASP A 6 2.68 21.63 22.40
N LEU A 7 1.89 21.24 21.40
CA LEU A 7 1.35 22.13 20.38
C LEU A 7 -0.17 21.98 20.36
N ALA A 8 -0.88 23.10 20.33
CA ALA A 8 -2.33 23.17 20.21
C ALA A 8 -2.70 24.06 19.02
N TRP A 9 -3.53 23.56 18.11
CA TRP A 9 -4.01 24.30 16.96
C TRP A 9 -5.44 23.90 16.60
N SER A 10 -6.11 24.79 15.87
CA SER A 10 -7.42 24.53 15.28
C SER A 10 -7.51 25.25 13.94
N GLY A 11 -8.37 24.75 13.06
CA GLY A 11 -8.57 25.32 11.74
C GLY A 11 -9.45 24.44 10.87
N ALA A 12 -9.88 24.98 9.74
CA ALA A 12 -10.61 24.22 8.74
C ALA A 12 -9.63 23.49 7.83
N ILE A 13 -9.88 22.19 7.58
CA ILE A 13 -9.18 21.41 6.54
C ILE A 13 -10.21 21.05 5.49
N HIS A 14 -10.09 21.69 4.33
CA HIS A 14 -10.99 21.45 3.21
C HIS A 14 -10.22 21.66 1.90
N HIS A 15 -9.55 20.60 1.44
CA HIS A 15 -9.01 20.55 0.09
C HIS A 15 -10.03 19.84 -0.83
N PRO A 16 -10.60 20.54 -1.83
CA PRO A 16 -11.63 19.96 -2.68
C PRO A 16 -11.08 18.78 -3.48
N LEU A 17 -11.95 17.80 -3.74
CA LEU A 17 -11.63 16.65 -4.59
C LEU A 17 -11.23 17.12 -5.98
N ARG A 18 -10.11 16.57 -6.48
CA ARG A 18 -9.62 16.80 -7.84
C ARG A 18 -9.68 15.51 -8.61
N THR A 19 -10.35 15.51 -9.75
CA THR A 19 -10.40 14.34 -10.64
C THR A 19 -9.07 14.21 -11.38
N GLN A 20 -8.42 13.04 -11.30
CA GLN A 20 -7.31 12.75 -12.21
C GLN A 20 -7.83 12.51 -13.63
N GLY A 21 -7.02 12.92 -14.63
CA GLY A 21 -7.40 13.04 -16.04
C GLY A 21 -8.19 11.87 -16.65
N THR A 22 -8.95 12.19 -17.69
CA THR A 22 -9.94 11.35 -18.38
C THR A 22 -9.43 10.10 -19.11
N GLU A 23 -8.16 9.70 -18.95
CA GLU A 23 -7.55 8.64 -19.78
C GLU A 23 -7.87 7.20 -19.35
N TYR A 24 -8.64 6.97 -18.29
CA TYR A 24 -9.14 5.63 -17.94
C TYR A 24 -10.61 5.65 -17.56
N GLN A 25 -11.32 4.55 -17.85
CA GLN A 25 -12.73 4.27 -17.53
C GLN A 25 -13.07 4.26 -16.01
N ARG A 26 -12.20 4.81 -15.16
CA ARG A 26 -12.38 4.95 -13.71
C ARG A 26 -11.88 6.34 -13.31
N SER A 27 -12.80 7.31 -13.22
CA SER A 27 -12.48 8.65 -12.74
C SER A 27 -12.26 8.59 -11.22
N PHE A 28 -11.00 8.41 -10.79
CA PHE A 28 -10.62 8.58 -9.39
C PHE A 28 -10.49 10.06 -9.07
N SER A 29 -10.81 10.42 -7.83
CA SER A 29 -10.55 11.75 -7.31
C SER A 29 -9.60 11.69 -6.13
N GLU A 30 -8.82 12.75 -5.96
CA GLU A 30 -7.78 12.85 -4.95
C GLU A 30 -7.96 14.12 -4.14
N THR A 31 -7.56 14.07 -2.88
CA THR A 31 -7.47 15.24 -2.01
C THR A 31 -6.31 15.05 -1.04
N PRO A 32 -5.52 16.09 -0.72
CA PRO A 32 -4.59 16.05 0.41
C PRO A 32 -5.28 15.79 1.74
N GLY A 33 -6.51 16.27 1.90
CA GLY A 33 -7.35 16.06 3.08
C GLY A 33 -8.59 16.94 3.10
N THR A 34 -9.67 16.42 3.67
CA THR A 34 -10.93 17.16 3.82
C THR A 34 -11.71 16.62 5.01
N ILE A 35 -12.42 17.51 5.71
CA ILE A 35 -13.39 17.19 6.75
C ILE A 35 -14.74 17.73 6.27
N ALA A 36 -15.69 16.84 6.02
CA ALA A 36 -17.00 17.16 5.48
C ALA A 36 -18.12 16.34 6.17
N ALA A 37 -19.37 16.63 5.84
CA ALA A 37 -20.53 15.95 6.42
C ALA A 37 -20.60 14.47 6.01
N GLU A 38 -20.01 14.11 4.88
CA GLU A 38 -20.00 12.75 4.35
C GLU A 38 -18.90 11.87 4.96
N GLY A 39 -17.83 12.49 5.45
CA GLY A 39 -16.65 11.83 6.00
C GLY A 39 -15.45 12.77 6.17
N ALA A 40 -14.38 12.25 6.76
CA ALA A 40 -13.10 12.91 6.86
C ALA A 40 -11.99 12.02 6.31
N TYR A 41 -11.03 12.63 5.62
CA TYR A 41 -9.77 12.00 5.21
C TYR A 41 -8.66 13.00 5.45
N LEU A 42 -7.64 12.61 6.20
CA LEU A 42 -6.46 13.42 6.49
C LEU A 42 -5.22 12.58 6.21
N ALA A 43 -4.45 12.99 5.20
CA ALA A 43 -3.10 12.51 4.94
C ALA A 43 -2.07 13.58 5.35
N GLY A 44 -0.80 13.22 5.44
CA GLY A 44 0.30 14.14 5.73
C GLY A 44 0.35 15.34 4.77
N ALA A 45 -0.09 15.16 3.52
CA ALA A 45 -0.20 16.25 2.54
C ALA A 45 -1.18 17.36 2.94
N SER A 46 -2.16 17.09 3.81
CA SER A 46 -3.06 18.12 4.38
C SER A 46 -2.40 18.98 5.46
N ARG A 47 -1.20 18.61 5.93
CA ARG A 47 -0.48 19.30 7.02
C ARG A 47 -1.29 19.38 8.33
N TRP A 48 -2.18 18.42 8.56
CA TRP A 48 -3.01 18.37 9.77
C TRP A 48 -2.21 18.11 11.05
N LEU A 49 -1.01 17.50 10.93
CA LEU A 49 -0.01 17.38 11.99
C LEU A 49 1.31 18.07 11.59
N PRO A 50 2.05 18.65 12.56
CA PRO A 50 3.42 19.09 12.32
C PRO A 50 4.33 17.89 12.02
N THR A 51 5.23 18.03 11.06
CA THR A 51 6.18 16.98 10.67
C THR A 51 7.61 17.50 10.64
N ILE A 52 8.57 16.62 10.94
CA ILE A 52 10.00 16.89 10.80
C ILE A 52 10.43 16.30 9.44
N PRO A 53 10.98 17.11 8.51
CA PRO A 53 11.41 16.62 7.20
C PRO A 53 12.32 15.39 7.30
N GLY A 54 11.99 14.34 6.55
CA GLY A 54 12.75 13.08 6.51
C GLY A 54 12.55 12.15 7.71
N ALA A 55 11.92 12.61 8.80
CA ALA A 55 11.65 11.77 9.96
C ALA A 55 10.47 10.82 9.72
N LEU A 56 10.53 9.66 10.37
CA LEU A 56 9.38 8.78 10.54
C LEU A 56 8.76 9.02 11.92
N ALA A 57 7.46 8.78 12.06
CA ALA A 57 6.73 8.97 13.31
C ALA A 57 6.09 7.67 13.81
N THR A 58 6.24 7.40 15.09
CA THR A 58 5.31 6.53 15.84
C THR A 58 4.26 7.41 16.48
N PHE A 59 3.05 6.90 16.71
CA PHE A 59 1.99 7.74 17.27
C PHE A 59 1.00 6.98 18.14
N GLU A 60 0.37 7.73 19.04
CA GLU A 60 -0.93 7.43 19.63
C GLU A 60 -1.88 8.56 19.22
N LEU A 61 -3.05 8.20 18.71
CA LEU A 61 -4.04 9.13 18.18
C LEU A 61 -5.38 8.86 18.86
N THR A 62 -5.85 9.83 19.64
CA THR A 62 -7.18 9.79 20.26
C THR A 62 -8.10 10.79 19.57
N VAL A 63 -9.28 10.31 19.17
CA VAL A 63 -10.35 11.11 18.58
C VAL A 63 -11.58 10.98 19.47
N GLU A 64 -12.07 12.13 19.95
CA GLU A 64 -13.17 12.22 20.90
C GLU A 64 -14.39 12.91 20.28
N GLY A 65 -15.57 12.72 20.89
CA GLY A 65 -16.77 13.47 20.54
C GLY A 65 -17.49 13.02 19.26
N LEU A 66 -17.16 11.85 18.72
CA LEU A 66 -17.81 11.29 17.54
C LEU A 66 -19.27 10.89 17.85
N GLU A 67 -20.23 11.20 16.99
CA GLU A 67 -21.62 10.76 17.15
C GLU A 67 -21.84 9.46 16.37
N PRO A 68 -22.17 8.32 17.02
CA PRO A 68 -22.50 7.09 16.29
C PRO A 68 -23.57 7.36 15.20
N PRO A 69 -23.42 6.79 13.99
CA PRO A 69 -22.51 5.70 13.62
C PRO A 69 -21.10 6.14 13.18
N TRP A 70 -20.69 7.40 13.41
CA TRP A 70 -19.33 7.83 13.06
C TRP A 70 -18.25 7.06 13.79
N ASP A 71 -17.26 6.60 13.04
CA ASP A 71 -16.06 5.96 13.55
C ASP A 71 -14.81 6.54 12.88
N VAL A 72 -13.63 6.10 13.35
CA VAL A 72 -12.34 6.50 12.81
C VAL A 72 -11.41 5.29 12.64
N VAL A 73 -10.70 5.27 11.52
CA VAL A 73 -9.65 4.32 11.20
C VAL A 73 -8.34 5.07 11.04
N SER A 74 -7.28 4.52 11.64
CA SER A 74 -5.90 4.96 11.49
C SER A 74 -4.97 3.73 11.51
N GLN A 75 -3.67 3.94 11.40
CA GLN A 75 -2.70 2.84 11.36
C GLN A 75 -2.51 2.20 12.75
N GLY A 76 -2.13 0.92 12.76
CA GLY A 76 -1.74 0.20 13.97
C GLY A 76 -2.90 -0.52 14.67
N GLU A 77 -2.96 -0.43 15.99
CA GLU A 77 -3.92 -1.14 16.84
C GLU A 77 -4.95 -0.18 17.43
N ARG A 78 -6.25 -0.50 17.30
CA ARG A 78 -7.33 0.20 18.01
C ARG A 78 -7.31 -0.19 19.50
N ARG A 79 -6.76 0.69 20.34
CA ARG A 79 -6.60 0.52 21.80
C ARG A 79 -7.86 0.84 22.58
N ARG A 80 -8.64 1.81 22.10
CA ARG A 80 -9.88 2.27 22.75
C ARG A 80 -10.98 2.41 21.71
N HIS A 81 -12.19 2.00 22.05
CA HIS A 81 -13.40 2.15 21.23
C HIS A 81 -14.61 2.12 22.17
N GLU A 82 -14.89 3.26 22.80
CA GLU A 82 -15.88 3.39 23.87
C GLU A 82 -16.95 4.38 23.46
N SER A 83 -18.18 4.20 23.97
CA SER A 83 -19.29 5.13 23.75
C SER A 83 -19.94 5.48 25.08
N GLU A 84 -19.81 6.74 25.49
CA GLU A 84 -20.32 7.28 26.75
C GLU A 84 -21.09 8.58 26.47
N GLY A 85 -22.26 8.76 27.09
CA GLY A 85 -23.07 9.97 26.91
C GLY A 85 -23.49 10.23 25.45
N GLY A 86 -23.62 9.18 24.63
CA GLY A 86 -23.95 9.30 23.20
C GLY A 86 -22.78 9.76 22.31
N ARG A 87 -21.58 9.90 22.88
CA ARG A 87 -20.35 10.25 22.15
C ARG A 87 -19.38 9.07 22.17
N ARG A 88 -18.66 8.90 21.08
CA ARG A 88 -17.65 7.85 20.90
C ARG A 88 -16.25 8.44 20.99
N THR A 89 -15.38 7.70 21.68
CA THR A 89 -13.95 7.98 21.74
C THR A 89 -13.17 6.77 21.23
N VAL A 90 -12.21 7.02 20.35
CA VAL A 90 -11.41 5.99 19.70
C VAL A 90 -9.93 6.36 19.81
N THR A 91 -9.12 5.40 20.23
CA THR A 91 -7.66 5.56 20.30
C THR A 91 -6.97 4.52 19.44
N TRP A 92 -6.11 4.98 18.54
CA TRP A 92 -5.23 4.15 17.71
C TRP A 92 -3.78 4.32 18.15
N SER A 93 -3.02 3.22 18.17
CA SER A 93 -1.61 3.20 18.54
C SER A 93 -0.81 2.51 17.45
N CYS A 94 0.16 3.23 16.89
CA CYS A 94 1.13 2.71 15.94
C CYS A 94 2.55 2.89 16.50
N PRO A 95 3.11 1.85 17.16
CA PRO A 95 4.46 1.90 17.71
C PRO A 95 5.54 1.66 16.64
N PHE A 96 5.16 1.54 15.37
CA PHE A 96 6.05 1.30 14.25
C PHE A 96 6.29 2.61 13.50
N PRO A 97 7.54 2.98 13.12
CA PRO A 97 7.81 4.20 12.37
C PRO A 97 6.97 4.29 11.08
N GLN A 98 6.24 5.38 10.88
CA GLN A 98 5.42 5.69 9.69
C GLN A 98 5.91 6.95 8.96
N GLU A 99 5.76 7.02 7.64
CA GLU A 99 6.06 8.25 6.87
C GLU A 99 5.07 9.38 7.13
N GLU A 100 3.84 9.03 7.49
CA GLU A 100 2.78 9.97 7.83
C GLU A 100 1.71 9.32 8.72
N VAL A 101 0.83 10.14 9.30
CA VAL A 101 -0.34 9.66 10.05
C VAL A 101 -1.59 9.89 9.20
N TYR A 102 -2.33 8.82 8.97
CA TYR A 102 -3.62 8.85 8.30
C TYR A 102 -4.76 8.85 9.31
N LEU A 103 -5.78 9.66 9.06
CA LEU A 103 -7.06 9.60 9.76
C LEU A 103 -8.17 9.56 8.72
N VAL A 104 -8.96 8.49 8.74
CA VAL A 104 -10.19 8.39 7.95
C VAL A 104 -11.36 8.23 8.89
N ALA A 105 -12.40 9.04 8.75
CA ALA A 105 -13.60 8.95 9.56
C ALA A 105 -14.86 9.01 8.71
N GLY A 106 -15.91 8.35 9.17
CA GLY A 106 -17.19 8.35 8.47
C GLY A 106 -18.25 7.56 9.23
N PRO A 107 -19.53 7.71 8.83
CA PRO A 107 -20.61 6.86 9.32
C PRO A 107 -20.48 5.47 8.71
N TRP A 108 -20.29 4.45 9.54
CA TRP A 108 -20.07 3.08 9.05
C TRP A 108 -20.78 2.01 9.90
N HIS A 109 -21.06 0.90 9.24
CA HIS A 109 -21.28 -0.41 9.81
C HIS A 109 -19.94 -1.16 9.86
N GLU A 110 -19.50 -1.54 11.07
CA GLU A 110 -18.26 -2.30 11.28
C GLU A 110 -18.53 -3.80 11.30
N TYR A 111 -17.74 -4.56 10.55
CA TYR A 111 -17.67 -6.01 10.59
C TYR A 111 -16.26 -6.44 10.97
N ALA A 112 -16.13 -7.31 11.97
CA ALA A 112 -14.83 -7.70 12.52
C ALA A 112 -14.60 -9.21 12.44
N ASP A 113 -13.33 -9.58 12.28
CA ASP A 113 -12.87 -10.97 12.30
C ASP A 113 -11.37 -11.01 12.67
N ARG A 114 -10.72 -12.18 12.62
CA ARG A 114 -9.28 -12.34 12.85
C ARG A 114 -8.63 -13.33 11.90
N ALA A 115 -7.39 -13.04 11.51
CA ALA A 115 -6.47 -13.97 10.86
C ALA A 115 -5.30 -14.27 11.82
N GLY A 116 -5.47 -15.28 12.67
CA GLY A 116 -4.53 -15.55 13.76
C GLY A 116 -4.42 -14.35 14.70
N LYS A 117 -3.22 -13.75 14.79
CA LYS A 117 -2.99 -12.56 15.63
C LYS A 117 -3.48 -11.26 15.00
N VAL A 118 -3.69 -11.22 13.68
CA VAL A 118 -4.08 -10.00 12.97
C VAL A 118 -5.58 -9.75 13.13
N ALA A 119 -5.95 -8.57 13.65
CA ALA A 119 -7.35 -8.13 13.71
C ALA A 119 -7.80 -7.65 12.32
N LEU A 120 -8.96 -8.12 11.85
CA LEU A 120 -9.51 -7.75 10.55
C LEU A 120 -10.79 -6.96 10.71
N ARG A 121 -10.96 -5.91 9.90
CA ARG A 121 -12.18 -5.10 9.88
C ARG A 121 -12.62 -4.77 8.46
N VAL A 122 -13.92 -4.65 8.28
CA VAL A 122 -14.52 -4.02 7.10
C VAL A 122 -15.50 -2.96 7.58
N PHE A 123 -15.35 -1.74 7.07
CA PHE A 123 -16.22 -0.62 7.36
C PHE A 123 -17.00 -0.27 6.10
N LEU A 124 -18.32 -0.42 6.14
CA LEU A 124 -19.23 -0.14 5.02
C LEU A 124 -20.18 1.00 5.38
N ARG A 125 -20.53 1.84 4.43
CA ARG A 125 -21.49 2.95 4.64
C ARG A 125 -22.92 2.44 4.76
N ASP A 126 -23.24 1.36 4.07
CA ASP A 126 -24.50 0.65 4.15
C ASP A 126 -24.31 -0.71 4.84
N GLU A 127 -25.37 -1.24 5.45
CA GLU A 127 -25.35 -2.60 5.98
C GLU A 127 -25.30 -3.64 4.85
N ASP A 128 -24.15 -4.30 4.67
CA ASP A 128 -23.93 -5.36 3.69
C ASP A 128 -23.00 -6.45 4.27
N GLY A 129 -23.57 -7.25 5.18
CA GLY A 129 -22.86 -8.37 5.81
C GLY A 129 -22.28 -9.40 4.82
N PRO A 130 -22.98 -9.77 3.73
CA PRO A 130 -22.42 -10.64 2.68
C PRO A 130 -21.17 -10.06 2.01
N LEU A 131 -21.17 -8.77 1.64
CA LEU A 131 -20.00 -8.11 1.05
C LEU A 131 -18.84 -8.04 2.04
N ALA A 132 -19.11 -7.65 3.28
CA ALA A 132 -18.10 -7.61 4.34
C ALA A 132 -17.45 -8.99 4.54
N ARG A 133 -18.25 -10.06 4.59
CA ARG A 133 -17.75 -11.43 4.72
C ARG A 133 -16.84 -11.83 3.56
N ARG A 134 -17.18 -11.46 2.32
CA ARG A 134 -16.32 -11.73 1.14
C ARG A 134 -14.96 -11.05 1.26
N TYR A 135 -14.91 -9.82 1.75
CA TYR A 135 -13.66 -9.11 1.99
C TYR A 135 -12.84 -9.73 3.13
N LEU A 136 -13.47 -10.03 4.27
CA LEU A 136 -12.82 -10.69 5.40
C LEU A 136 -12.21 -12.04 4.99
N ASP A 137 -12.96 -12.86 4.25
CA ASP A 137 -12.50 -14.17 3.76
C ASP A 137 -11.35 -14.03 2.75
N ALA A 138 -11.43 -13.03 1.87
CA ALA A 138 -10.37 -12.76 0.90
C ALA A 138 -9.08 -12.31 1.59
N VAL A 139 -9.15 -11.36 2.52
CA VAL A 139 -7.99 -10.89 3.31
C VAL A 139 -7.37 -12.05 4.08
N LYS A 140 -8.18 -12.88 4.75
CA LYS A 140 -7.70 -14.09 5.44
C LYS A 140 -6.93 -15.03 4.50
N ARG A 141 -7.46 -15.28 3.31
CA ARG A 141 -6.83 -16.15 2.31
C ARG A 141 -5.49 -15.60 1.85
N TYR A 142 -5.42 -14.32 1.50
CA TYR A 142 -4.19 -13.70 1.02
C TYR A 142 -3.15 -13.53 2.13
N LEU A 143 -3.55 -13.17 3.36
CA LEU A 143 -2.64 -13.14 4.50
C LEU A 143 -2.00 -14.50 4.77
N ARG A 144 -2.75 -15.60 4.67
CA ARG A 144 -2.18 -16.96 4.81
C ARG A 144 -1.19 -17.23 3.69
N MET A 145 -1.59 -17.00 2.44
CA MET A 145 -0.75 -17.24 1.27
C MET A 145 0.55 -16.43 1.30
N TYR A 146 0.50 -15.13 1.62
CA TYR A 146 1.71 -14.31 1.68
C TYR A 146 2.64 -14.74 2.81
N GLN A 147 2.10 -15.11 3.98
CA GLN A 147 2.91 -15.58 5.11
C GLN A 147 3.52 -16.97 4.91
N GLU A 148 3.16 -17.71 3.85
CA GLU A 148 3.87 -18.93 3.46
C GLU A 148 5.21 -18.62 2.76
N VAL A 149 5.34 -17.43 2.16
CA VAL A 149 6.47 -17.05 1.31
C VAL A 149 7.20 -15.78 1.76
N LEU A 150 6.63 -15.02 2.69
CA LEU A 150 7.17 -13.80 3.28
C LEU A 150 7.21 -13.91 4.81
N PRO A 151 8.01 -13.06 5.48
CA PRO A 151 7.98 -12.95 6.94
C PRO A 151 6.57 -12.62 7.48
N PRO A 152 6.34 -12.82 8.79
CA PRO A 152 5.06 -12.53 9.42
C PRO A 152 4.54 -11.12 9.09
N TYR A 153 3.22 -11.01 8.91
CA TYR A 153 2.58 -9.74 8.56
C TYR A 153 2.97 -8.61 9.56
N PRO A 154 3.42 -7.42 9.07
CA PRO A 154 4.09 -6.44 9.92
C PRO A 154 3.20 -5.66 10.89
N TYR A 155 1.89 -5.60 10.63
CA TYR A 155 0.95 -4.78 11.39
C TYR A 155 0.03 -5.62 12.29
N PRO A 156 -0.54 -5.05 13.36
CA PRO A 156 -1.43 -5.78 14.25
C PRO A 156 -2.85 -5.91 13.69
N SER A 157 -3.21 -5.11 12.68
CA SER A 157 -4.52 -5.15 12.05
C SER A 157 -4.45 -4.87 10.55
N PHE A 158 -5.52 -5.26 9.83
CA PHE A 158 -5.81 -4.85 8.46
C PHE A 158 -7.29 -4.46 8.34
N ALA A 159 -7.61 -3.36 7.67
CA ALA A 159 -8.98 -2.96 7.40
C ALA A 159 -9.28 -2.70 5.92
N VAL A 160 -10.51 -3.00 5.49
CA VAL A 160 -11.08 -2.50 4.23
C VAL A 160 -12.09 -1.42 4.59
N VAL A 161 -11.88 -0.19 4.15
CA VAL A 161 -12.70 0.96 4.52
C VAL A 161 -13.41 1.50 3.27
N GLU A 162 -14.73 1.57 3.32
CA GLU A 162 -15.53 2.23 2.30
C GLU A 162 -15.45 3.74 2.44
N ASN A 163 -14.99 4.39 1.38
CA ASN A 163 -14.82 5.82 1.31
C ASN A 163 -16.10 6.57 0.90
N PHE A 164 -16.14 7.88 1.09
CA PHE A 164 -17.25 8.74 0.65
C PHE A 164 -17.08 9.30 -0.78
N TRP A 165 -15.98 8.97 -1.47
CA TRP A 165 -15.78 9.25 -2.90
C TRP A 165 -15.02 8.10 -3.57
N GLU A 166 -14.94 8.10 -4.90
CA GLU A 166 -14.25 7.03 -5.63
C GLU A 166 -12.73 7.08 -5.45
N THR A 167 -12.18 6.09 -4.74
CA THR A 167 -10.75 5.89 -4.47
C THR A 167 -10.29 4.44 -4.61
N GLY A 168 -8.98 4.25 -4.67
CA GLY A 168 -8.31 2.98 -4.45
C GLY A 168 -6.93 3.24 -3.86
N TYR A 169 -6.85 3.34 -2.53
CA TYR A 169 -5.60 3.61 -1.82
C TYR A 169 -5.21 2.43 -0.93
N GLY A 170 -3.92 2.08 -0.92
CA GLY A 170 -3.29 1.19 0.05
C GLY A 170 -2.52 1.98 1.09
N MET A 171 -3.03 2.01 2.32
CA MET A 171 -2.37 2.63 3.47
C MET A 171 -1.73 1.57 4.37
N PRO A 172 -0.82 1.95 5.28
CA PRO A 172 -0.25 1.00 6.23
C PRO A 172 -1.33 0.38 7.12
N GLY A 173 -1.63 -0.90 6.89
CA GLY A 173 -2.63 -1.67 7.63
C GLY A 173 -4.09 -1.39 7.27
N PHE A 174 -4.40 -0.71 6.16
CA PHE A 174 -5.77 -0.65 5.63
C PHE A 174 -5.82 -0.19 4.17
N THR A 175 -6.91 -0.51 3.46
CA THR A 175 -7.20 0.05 2.14
C THR A 175 -8.48 0.90 2.19
N LEU A 176 -8.48 2.02 1.46
CA LEU A 176 -9.60 2.96 1.34
C LEU A 176 -10.16 2.92 -0.08
N LEU A 177 -11.33 2.30 -0.22
CA LEU A 177 -11.95 2.02 -1.51
C LEU A 177 -13.23 2.81 -1.72
N GLY A 178 -13.40 3.32 -2.93
CA GLY A 178 -14.61 4.01 -3.35
C GLY A 178 -15.86 3.11 -3.34
N PRO A 179 -17.06 3.69 -3.22
CA PRO A 179 -18.30 2.92 -3.10
C PRO A 179 -18.56 2.04 -4.32
N LYS A 180 -18.30 2.52 -5.55
CA LYS A 180 -18.42 1.66 -6.75
C LYS A 180 -17.30 0.64 -6.81
N VAL A 181 -16.06 1.07 -6.55
CA VAL A 181 -14.88 0.19 -6.61
C VAL A 181 -15.03 -0.98 -5.66
N LEU A 182 -15.38 -0.74 -4.41
CA LEU A 182 -15.53 -1.77 -3.38
C LEU A 182 -16.55 -2.87 -3.78
N ARG A 183 -17.54 -2.56 -4.62
CA ARG A 183 -18.56 -3.51 -5.07
C ARG A 183 -18.18 -4.26 -6.37
N MET A 184 -17.08 -3.91 -7.02
CA MET A 184 -16.61 -4.57 -8.24
C MET A 184 -16.05 -5.98 -7.93
N PRO A 185 -16.56 -7.06 -8.55
CA PRO A 185 -16.17 -8.43 -8.18
C PRO A 185 -14.67 -8.73 -8.33
N TRP A 186 -14.02 -8.13 -9.32
CA TRP A 186 -12.59 -8.36 -9.61
C TRP A 186 -11.67 -7.71 -8.57
N ILE A 187 -12.12 -6.75 -7.76
CA ILE A 187 -11.26 -6.11 -6.75
C ILE A 187 -10.74 -7.14 -5.75
N LEU A 188 -11.57 -8.12 -5.39
CA LEU A 188 -11.20 -9.22 -4.51
C LEU A 188 -10.05 -10.09 -5.06
N THR A 189 -9.79 -10.08 -6.37
CA THR A 189 -8.79 -10.95 -7.03
C THR A 189 -7.72 -10.19 -7.79
N SER A 190 -7.79 -8.86 -7.84
CA SER A 190 -6.82 -7.99 -8.50
C SER A 190 -6.25 -6.98 -7.51
N SER A 191 -6.96 -5.89 -7.20
CA SER A 191 -6.46 -4.83 -6.34
C SER A 191 -6.25 -5.26 -4.89
N LEU A 192 -7.19 -5.99 -4.27
CA LEU A 192 -7.08 -6.35 -2.86
C LEU A 192 -5.78 -7.10 -2.49
N PRO A 193 -5.35 -8.17 -3.20
CA PRO A 193 -4.07 -8.80 -2.90
C PRO A 193 -2.88 -7.86 -3.11
N HIS A 194 -2.94 -6.96 -4.10
CA HIS A 194 -1.91 -5.94 -4.37
C HIS A 194 -1.80 -4.95 -3.20
N GLU A 195 -2.91 -4.33 -2.79
CA GLU A 195 -2.95 -3.37 -1.68
C GLU A 195 -2.52 -4.01 -0.35
N LEU A 196 -2.96 -5.24 -0.08
CA LEU A 196 -2.53 -5.97 1.11
C LEU A 196 -1.03 -6.28 1.10
N LEU A 197 -0.46 -6.55 -0.07
CA LEU A 197 0.96 -6.86 -0.18
C LEU A 197 1.85 -5.62 0.04
N HIS A 198 1.33 -4.41 -0.18
CA HIS A 198 2.04 -3.18 0.17
C HIS A 198 2.37 -3.05 1.66
N ASP A 199 1.67 -3.79 2.53
CA ASP A 199 2.03 -3.86 3.94
C ASP A 199 3.41 -4.48 4.19
N TRP A 200 3.91 -5.34 3.29
CA TRP A 200 5.33 -5.71 3.30
C TRP A 200 6.20 -4.71 2.52
N TRP A 201 5.74 -4.26 1.35
CA TRP A 201 6.53 -3.45 0.42
C TRP A 201 5.91 -2.06 0.18
N GLY A 202 6.58 -1.01 0.64
CA GLY A 202 6.07 0.36 0.60
C GLY A 202 5.59 0.84 1.97
N ASN A 203 4.89 0.00 2.74
CA ASN A 203 4.49 0.33 4.11
C ASN A 203 5.37 -0.40 5.17
N GLY A 204 5.73 -1.66 4.92
CA GLY A 204 6.60 -2.44 5.81
C GLY A 204 8.09 -2.21 5.59
N VAL A 205 8.49 -1.93 4.36
CA VAL A 205 9.82 -1.42 3.97
C VAL A 205 9.57 -0.24 3.05
N TYR A 206 9.94 0.96 3.49
CA TYR A 206 9.70 2.19 2.76
C TYR A 206 10.63 2.29 1.55
N VAL A 207 10.17 3.01 0.53
CA VAL A 207 10.97 3.25 -0.68
C VAL A 207 11.85 4.47 -0.46
N ASP A 208 13.14 4.35 -0.76
CA ASP A 208 13.97 5.53 -1.04
C ASP A 208 13.61 6.08 -2.43
N LEU A 209 12.68 7.04 -2.46
CA LEU A 209 12.17 7.61 -3.72
C LEU A 209 13.24 8.37 -4.51
N GLU A 210 14.33 8.82 -3.89
CA GLU A 210 15.46 9.42 -4.62
C GLU A 210 16.21 8.38 -5.48
N ARG A 211 16.02 7.09 -5.17
CA ARG A 211 16.60 5.96 -5.89
C ARG A 211 15.58 5.22 -6.74
N GLY A 212 14.35 5.70 -6.83
CA GLY A 212 13.29 5.13 -7.65
C GLY A 212 12.45 4.07 -6.94
N ASN A 213 11.20 3.98 -7.35
CA ASN A 213 10.17 3.16 -6.74
C ASN A 213 10.23 1.70 -7.22
N TRP A 214 10.84 0.86 -6.38
CA TRP A 214 10.92 -0.58 -6.60
C TRP A 214 9.66 -1.34 -6.13
N CYS A 215 8.89 -0.77 -5.20
CA CYS A 215 7.82 -1.51 -4.53
C CYS A 215 6.68 -1.86 -5.49
N GLU A 216 6.27 -0.93 -6.37
CA GLU A 216 5.20 -1.18 -7.35
C GLU A 216 5.48 -2.39 -8.24
N GLY A 217 6.73 -2.52 -8.71
CA GLY A 217 7.14 -3.65 -9.53
C GLY A 217 7.23 -4.96 -8.75
N LEU A 218 7.71 -4.94 -7.51
CA LEU A 218 7.76 -6.14 -6.68
C LEU A 218 6.36 -6.60 -6.28
N THR A 219 5.49 -5.66 -5.90
CA THR A 219 4.09 -5.92 -5.58
C THR A 219 3.35 -6.45 -6.81
N ALA A 220 3.50 -5.82 -7.98
CA ALA A 220 2.94 -6.33 -9.23
C ALA A 220 3.48 -7.72 -9.59
N TYR A 221 4.76 -7.99 -9.32
CA TYR A 221 5.32 -9.31 -9.54
C TYR A 221 4.66 -10.35 -8.64
N MET A 222 4.57 -10.09 -7.34
CA MET A 222 4.12 -11.06 -6.35
C MET A 222 2.59 -11.19 -6.20
N ALA A 223 1.83 -10.11 -6.38
CA ALA A 223 0.38 -10.10 -6.25
C ALA A 223 -0.32 -10.32 -7.60
N ASP A 224 0.20 -9.80 -8.71
CA ASP A 224 -0.50 -9.89 -9.99
C ASP A 224 0.06 -11.04 -10.84
N HIS A 225 1.37 -11.01 -11.09
CA HIS A 225 2.03 -11.99 -11.95
C HIS A 225 2.07 -13.39 -11.30
N LEU A 226 2.51 -13.54 -10.05
CA LEU A 226 2.58 -14.86 -9.41
C LEU A 226 1.20 -15.49 -9.23
N LEU A 227 0.17 -14.71 -8.90
CA LEU A 227 -1.21 -15.23 -8.84
C LEU A 227 -1.69 -15.67 -10.22
N ALA A 228 -1.37 -14.92 -11.28
CA ALA A 228 -1.66 -15.35 -12.65
C ALA A 228 -0.87 -16.62 -13.01
N GLU A 229 0.40 -16.73 -12.59
CA GLU A 229 1.24 -17.90 -12.81
C GLU A 229 0.67 -19.16 -12.13
N GLN A 230 0.20 -19.04 -10.89
CA GLN A 230 -0.48 -20.13 -10.17
C GLN A 230 -1.76 -20.62 -10.87
N ARG A 231 -2.41 -19.75 -11.67
CA ARG A 231 -3.56 -20.10 -12.53
C ARG A 231 -3.16 -20.61 -13.91
N GLY A 232 -1.86 -20.77 -14.20
CA GLY A 232 -1.35 -21.18 -15.52
C GLY A 232 -1.29 -20.04 -16.55
N GLU A 233 -1.48 -18.79 -16.13
CA GLU A 233 -1.58 -17.61 -17.00
C GLU A 233 -0.30 -16.75 -17.00
N GLY A 234 0.75 -17.17 -16.29
CA GLY A 234 1.97 -16.38 -16.08
C GLY A 234 2.70 -16.01 -17.38
N ALA A 235 2.73 -16.90 -18.38
CA ALA A 235 3.32 -16.59 -19.69
C ALA A 235 2.50 -15.54 -20.45
N ARG A 236 1.17 -15.63 -20.38
CA ARG A 236 0.24 -14.65 -20.98
C ARG A 236 0.45 -13.28 -20.34
N TYR A 237 0.51 -13.22 -19.01
CA TYR A 237 0.72 -11.99 -18.26
C TYR A 237 2.03 -11.29 -18.65
N ARG A 238 3.15 -12.02 -18.67
CA ARG A 238 4.46 -11.45 -19.08
C ARG A 238 4.45 -10.95 -20.51
N ARG A 239 3.86 -11.72 -21.43
CA ARG A 239 3.72 -11.29 -22.84
C ARG A 239 2.93 -9.99 -22.95
N ASP A 240 1.84 -9.86 -22.20
CA ASP A 240 0.99 -8.66 -22.25
C ASP A 240 1.70 -7.46 -21.61
N ALA A 241 2.51 -7.65 -20.56
CA ALA A 241 3.39 -6.61 -20.00
C ALA A 241 4.45 -6.14 -21.03
N LEU A 242 5.10 -7.08 -21.73
CA LEU A 242 6.07 -6.76 -22.78
C LEU A 242 5.43 -6.03 -23.96
N LYS A 243 4.21 -6.41 -24.35
CA LYS A 243 3.43 -5.71 -25.39
C LYS A 243 3.13 -4.26 -24.97
N LYS A 244 2.62 -4.05 -23.75
CA LYS A 244 2.40 -2.70 -23.21
C LYS A 244 3.67 -1.87 -23.24
N TYR A 245 4.80 -2.42 -22.81
CA TYR A 245 6.09 -1.74 -22.89
C TYR A 245 6.42 -1.34 -24.33
N ALA A 246 6.36 -2.29 -25.27
CA ALA A 246 6.64 -2.03 -26.68
C ALA A 246 5.67 -1.01 -27.33
N ASP A 247 4.42 -0.90 -26.86
CA ASP A 247 3.42 0.01 -27.41
C ASP A 247 3.53 1.43 -26.84
N PHE A 248 3.73 1.56 -25.53
CA PHE A 248 3.70 2.85 -24.83
C PHE A 248 5.09 3.47 -24.64
N VAL A 249 6.13 2.66 -24.50
CA VAL A 249 7.51 3.12 -24.28
C VAL A 249 8.22 3.29 -25.62
N ARG A 250 7.81 4.33 -26.35
CA ARG A 250 8.40 4.75 -27.65
C ARG A 250 8.75 6.23 -27.62
N ALA A 251 9.76 6.61 -28.40
CA ALA A 251 10.11 7.99 -28.77
C ALA A 251 10.19 8.97 -27.57
N GLY A 252 11.24 8.84 -26.75
CA GLY A 252 11.54 9.79 -25.66
C GLY A 252 10.65 9.68 -24.42
N ARG A 253 9.70 8.72 -24.38
CA ARG A 253 8.82 8.46 -23.23
C ARG A 253 9.34 7.38 -22.28
N ASP A 254 10.59 6.97 -22.47
CA ASP A 254 11.25 5.98 -21.63
C ASP A 254 11.99 6.65 -20.48
N LEU A 255 12.12 5.93 -19.37
CA LEU A 255 12.87 6.37 -18.20
C LEU A 255 13.56 5.18 -17.51
N PRO A 256 14.73 5.38 -16.89
CA PRO A 256 15.30 4.38 -16.01
C PRO A 256 14.38 4.14 -14.80
N LEU A 257 14.37 2.92 -14.25
CA LEU A 257 13.61 2.62 -13.03
C LEU A 257 14.10 3.44 -11.83
N ALA A 258 15.38 3.82 -11.81
CA ALA A 258 15.94 4.73 -10.81
C ALA A 258 15.26 6.12 -10.81
N ALA A 259 14.60 6.52 -11.90
CA ALA A 259 13.88 7.79 -12.00
C ALA A 259 12.35 7.63 -11.89
N PHE A 260 11.84 6.39 -11.79
CA PHE A 260 10.41 6.15 -11.64
C PHE A 260 9.98 6.42 -10.21
N THR A 261 9.02 7.31 -9.99
CA THR A 261 8.47 7.59 -8.65
C THR A 261 7.03 7.12 -8.52
N ALA A 262 6.19 7.48 -9.49
CA ALA A 262 4.79 7.12 -9.56
C ALA A 262 4.28 7.04 -11.00
N ARG A 263 3.19 6.30 -11.20
CA ARG A 263 2.46 6.25 -12.46
C ARG A 263 1.71 7.55 -12.71
N HIS A 264 1.87 8.10 -13.91
CA HIS A 264 1.15 9.29 -14.39
C HIS A 264 0.83 9.22 -15.90
N SER A 265 1.20 8.13 -16.56
CA SER A 265 0.92 7.85 -17.97
C SER A 265 1.04 6.35 -18.25
N PRO A 266 0.47 5.84 -19.37
CA PRO A 266 0.67 4.45 -19.80
C PRO A 266 2.15 4.05 -19.96
N ALA A 267 3.02 4.99 -20.37
CA ALA A 267 4.46 4.74 -20.48
C ALA A 267 5.09 4.49 -19.10
N THR A 268 4.77 5.35 -18.12
CA THR A 268 5.29 5.19 -16.75
C THR A 268 4.72 3.97 -16.03
N GLU A 269 3.48 3.56 -16.34
CA GLU A 269 2.91 2.27 -15.90
C GLU A 269 3.73 1.11 -16.47
N ALA A 270 3.97 1.12 -17.78
CA ALA A 270 4.71 0.07 -18.45
C ALA A 270 6.17 -0.05 -17.95
N VAL A 271 6.80 1.07 -17.58
CA VAL A 271 8.13 1.07 -16.97
C VAL A 271 8.07 0.63 -15.50
N GLY A 272 7.40 1.40 -14.65
CA GLY A 272 7.42 1.23 -13.19
C GLY A 272 6.83 -0.09 -12.70
N TYR A 273 5.83 -0.62 -13.40
CA TYR A 273 5.23 -1.91 -13.10
C TYR A 273 5.78 -2.98 -14.05
N GLY A 274 5.64 -2.77 -15.36
CA GLY A 274 5.96 -3.78 -16.38
C GLY A 274 7.44 -4.13 -16.50
N LYS A 275 8.34 -3.16 -16.66
CA LYS A 275 9.78 -3.42 -16.71
C LYS A 275 10.28 -3.90 -15.34
N SER A 276 9.84 -3.26 -14.27
CA SER A 276 10.23 -3.60 -12.90
C SER A 276 9.87 -5.04 -12.51
N LEU A 277 8.63 -5.51 -12.79
CA LEU A 277 8.24 -6.90 -12.52
C LEU A 277 9.08 -7.91 -13.34
N MET A 278 9.49 -7.54 -14.56
CA MET A 278 10.34 -8.40 -15.39
C MET A 278 11.77 -8.48 -14.83
N VAL A 279 12.29 -7.42 -14.19
CA VAL A 279 13.56 -7.48 -13.45
C VAL A 279 13.48 -8.53 -12.32
N PHE A 280 12.45 -8.47 -11.48
CA PHE A 280 12.26 -9.48 -10.43
C PHE A 280 12.03 -10.88 -10.99
N HIS A 281 11.31 -10.99 -12.12
CA HIS A 281 11.15 -12.27 -12.80
C HIS A 281 12.48 -12.86 -13.25
N MET A 282 13.36 -12.07 -13.86
CA MET A 282 14.69 -12.52 -14.28
C MET A 282 15.54 -12.97 -13.08
N VAL A 283 15.51 -12.23 -11.98
CA VAL A 283 16.21 -12.59 -10.73
C VAL A 283 15.69 -13.94 -10.20
N ARG A 284 14.37 -14.10 -10.07
CA ARG A 284 13.78 -15.37 -9.61
C ARG A 284 14.13 -16.54 -10.53
N ARG A 285 14.11 -16.33 -11.86
CA ARG A 285 14.47 -17.38 -12.84
C ARG A 285 15.93 -17.81 -12.74
N ALA A 286 16.84 -16.89 -12.42
CA ALA A 286 18.25 -17.17 -12.28
C ALA A 286 18.63 -17.80 -10.93
N LEU A 287 17.92 -17.44 -9.85
CA LEU A 287 18.20 -17.92 -8.49
C LEU A 287 17.37 -19.16 -8.09
N GLY A 288 16.21 -19.33 -8.69
CA GLY A 288 15.18 -20.25 -8.22
C GLY A 288 14.39 -19.71 -7.02
N ASP A 289 13.23 -20.30 -6.78
CA ASP A 289 12.22 -19.79 -5.85
C ASP A 289 12.73 -19.66 -4.42
N ARG A 290 13.44 -20.68 -3.93
CA ARG A 290 13.94 -20.70 -2.54
C ARG A 290 14.90 -19.55 -2.26
N ALA A 291 15.86 -19.31 -3.15
CA ALA A 291 16.85 -18.24 -2.97
C ALA A 291 16.21 -16.86 -3.18
N PHE A 292 15.28 -16.72 -4.13
CA PHE A 292 14.53 -15.49 -4.33
C PHE A 292 13.72 -15.09 -3.09
N LEU A 293 12.90 -16.00 -2.56
CA LEU A 293 12.11 -15.76 -1.35
C LEU A 293 12.99 -15.56 -0.12
N GLY A 294 14.10 -16.30 -0.02
CA GLY A 294 15.09 -16.10 1.06
C GLY A 294 15.72 -14.70 1.05
N ALA A 295 16.01 -14.15 -0.13
CA ALA A 295 16.52 -12.78 -0.27
C ALA A 295 15.48 -11.74 0.10
N LEU A 296 14.22 -11.90 -0.33
CA LEU A 296 13.12 -11.02 0.08
C LEU A 296 12.89 -11.05 1.59
N GLY A 297 12.94 -12.23 2.21
CA GLY A 297 12.83 -12.35 3.66
C GLY A 297 13.94 -11.61 4.40
N ARG A 298 15.20 -11.76 3.97
CA ARG A 298 16.33 -11.01 4.56
C ARG A 298 16.20 -9.51 4.35
N PHE A 299 15.83 -9.10 3.14
CA PHE A 299 15.60 -7.70 2.80
C PHE A 299 14.54 -7.07 3.72
N PHE A 300 13.42 -7.76 3.92
CA PHE A 300 12.38 -7.31 4.83
C PHE A 300 12.89 -7.17 6.28
N GLU A 301 13.54 -8.19 6.83
CA GLU A 301 14.04 -8.14 8.22
C GLU A 301 15.11 -7.06 8.43
N ALA A 302 15.98 -6.83 7.44
CA ALA A 302 17.04 -5.81 7.54
C ALA A 302 16.50 -4.37 7.44
N HIS A 303 15.40 -4.17 6.69
CA HIS A 303 14.88 -2.85 6.36
C HIS A 303 13.46 -2.58 6.89
N ARG A 304 12.93 -3.43 7.78
CA ARG A 304 11.60 -3.28 8.36
C ARG A 304 11.43 -1.89 9.00
N PHE A 305 10.42 -1.15 8.55
CA PHE A 305 10.11 0.23 8.90
C PHE A 305 11.27 1.21 8.68
N ARG A 306 12.07 0.98 7.64
CA ARG A 306 13.14 1.85 7.15
C ARG A 306 13.02 2.05 5.65
N ARG A 307 13.64 3.11 5.13
CA ARG A 307 13.77 3.32 3.70
C ARG A 307 14.83 2.39 3.11
N ALA A 308 14.56 1.87 1.93
CA ALA A 308 15.44 1.00 1.18
C ALA A 308 15.36 1.30 -0.33
N SER A 309 16.46 1.02 -1.02
CA SER A 309 16.68 1.31 -2.43
C SER A 309 16.84 0.02 -3.26
N TRP A 310 17.00 0.18 -4.57
CA TRP A 310 17.41 -0.91 -5.46
C TRP A 310 18.77 -1.51 -5.09
N ASP A 311 19.69 -0.73 -4.53
CA ASP A 311 21.01 -1.22 -4.10
C ASP A 311 20.90 -2.16 -2.90
N ASP A 312 19.98 -1.88 -1.98
CA ASP A 312 19.68 -2.74 -0.83
C ASP A 312 19.07 -4.08 -1.27
N LEU A 313 18.17 -4.05 -2.26
CA LEU A 313 17.66 -5.28 -2.90
C LEU A 313 18.80 -6.07 -3.56
N ALA A 314 19.65 -5.40 -4.33
CA ALA A 314 20.80 -6.05 -4.98
C ALA A 314 21.75 -6.69 -3.95
N ALA A 315 21.98 -6.03 -2.81
CA ALA A 315 22.78 -6.56 -1.71
C ALA A 315 22.12 -7.81 -1.09
N ALA A 316 20.81 -7.78 -0.83
CA ALA A 316 20.08 -8.93 -0.27
C ALA A 316 20.12 -10.15 -1.21
N PHE A 317 19.93 -9.95 -2.52
CA PHE A 317 20.09 -11.03 -3.49
C PHE A 317 21.54 -11.55 -3.56
N SER A 318 22.53 -10.65 -3.44
CA SER A 318 23.94 -11.03 -3.45
C SER A 318 24.36 -11.88 -2.27
N GLU A 319 23.91 -11.52 -1.08
CA GLU A 319 24.17 -12.27 0.15
C GLU A 319 23.61 -13.69 0.07
N VAL A 320 22.37 -13.84 -0.38
CA VAL A 320 21.71 -15.16 -0.42
C VAL A 320 22.29 -16.05 -1.53
N SER A 321 22.65 -15.48 -2.67
CA SER A 321 23.15 -16.28 -3.80
C SER A 321 24.67 -16.48 -3.82
N GLY A 322 25.42 -15.74 -3.00
CA GLY A 322 26.89 -15.73 -3.03
C GLY A 322 27.49 -15.17 -4.33
N ARG A 323 26.75 -14.34 -5.06
CA ARG A 323 27.15 -13.73 -6.35
C ARG A 323 26.83 -12.26 -6.33
N ASP A 324 27.65 -11.42 -6.92
CA ASP A 324 27.37 -9.98 -6.97
C ASP A 324 26.26 -9.65 -7.99
N TRP A 325 25.11 -9.21 -7.49
CA TRP A 325 23.95 -8.79 -8.29
C TRP A 325 23.94 -7.31 -8.66
N ARG A 326 24.83 -6.49 -8.07
CA ARG A 326 24.87 -5.04 -8.37
C ARG A 326 25.07 -4.74 -9.85
N PRO A 327 25.94 -5.45 -10.61
CA PRO A 327 26.07 -5.22 -12.05
C PRO A 327 24.77 -5.48 -12.83
N PHE A 328 24.00 -6.49 -12.41
CA PHE A 328 22.70 -6.78 -13.01
C PHE A 328 21.69 -5.66 -12.73
N PHE A 329 21.52 -5.28 -11.46
CA PHE A 329 20.58 -4.21 -11.10
C PHE A 329 20.96 -2.89 -11.75
N ARG A 330 22.25 -2.50 -11.75
CA ARG A 330 22.72 -1.30 -12.46
C ARG A 330 22.33 -1.31 -13.94
N ALA A 331 22.51 -2.43 -14.63
CA ALA A 331 22.18 -2.52 -16.06
C ALA A 331 20.68 -2.30 -16.33
N TRP A 332 19.81 -2.84 -15.46
CA TRP A 332 18.36 -2.83 -15.66
C TRP A 332 17.64 -1.64 -15.02
N VAL A 333 18.19 -1.07 -13.96
CA VAL A 333 17.56 -0.03 -13.14
C VAL A 333 18.04 1.36 -13.51
N GLU A 334 19.34 1.55 -13.71
CA GLU A 334 19.94 2.88 -13.95
C GLU A 334 19.85 3.32 -15.42
N ARG A 335 19.50 2.42 -16.33
CA ARG A 335 19.45 2.70 -17.78
C ARG A 335 18.02 2.64 -18.32
N PRO A 336 17.66 3.56 -19.25
CA PRO A 336 16.47 3.38 -20.08
C PRO A 336 16.66 2.16 -21.00
N GLY A 337 15.56 1.69 -21.58
CA GLY A 337 15.49 0.55 -22.48
C GLY A 337 15.05 -0.74 -21.78
N ALA A 338 14.69 -1.73 -22.60
CA ALA A 338 14.46 -3.11 -22.20
C ALA A 338 15.60 -4.02 -22.63
#